data_AF-A0A810C6C2-F1
#
_entry.id   AF-A0A810C6C2-F1
#
_cell.length_a   1.000
_cell.length_b   1.000
_cell.length_c   1.000
_cell.angle_alpha   90.00
_cell.angle_beta   90.00
_cell.angle_gamma   90.00
#
_symmetry.space_group_name_H-M   'P 1'
#
loop_
_entity.id
_entity.type
_entity.pdbx_description
1 polymer ?
#
loop_
_entity_poly.entity_id
_entity_poly.type
_entity_poly.pdbx_seq_one_letter_code
_entity_poly.pdbx_strand_id
1 'polypeptide(L)' 'MPYFYDAENARPVLAVRLAAHQMARIDEARHRLKISRSDLARRALNDLLDRMQVDDAPK' A
#
# COMPACT_ATOMS: atom_id res chain seq x y z
N MET A 1 -2.25 -11.25 11.69
CA MET A 1 -2.81 -10.07 11.00
C MET A 1 -4.16 -10.48 10.44
N PRO A 2 -5.31 -9.90 10.84
CA PRO A 2 -6.58 -10.32 10.29
C PRO A 2 -6.73 -9.72 8.89
N TYR A 3 -6.69 -10.58 7.87
CA TYR A 3 -7.18 -10.24 6.54
C TYR A 3 -8.70 -10.24 6.60
N PHE A 4 -9.33 -9.16 6.14
CA PHE A 4 -10.79 -9.12 6.00
C PHE A 4 -11.13 -9.41 4.54
N TYR A 5 -12.04 -10.35 4.31
CA TYR A 5 -12.53 -10.64 2.98
C TYR A 5 -13.67 -9.68 2.65
N ASP A 6 -13.46 -8.82 1.65
CA ASP A 6 -14.54 -8.01 1.08
C ASP A 6 -15.30 -8.88 0.06
N ALA A 7 -16.49 -9.33 0.44
CA ALA A 7 -17.33 -10.16 -0.39
C ALA A 7 -17.89 -9.43 -1.62
N GLU A 8 -18.00 -8.09 -1.57
CA GLU A 8 -18.48 -7.30 -2.71
C GLU A 8 -17.42 -7.19 -3.80
N ASN A 9 -16.15 -7.12 -3.43
CA ASN A 9 -15.03 -6.93 -4.37
C ASN A 9 -14.17 -8.19 -4.57
N ALA A 10 -14.51 -9.30 -3.91
CA ALA A 10 -13.79 -10.59 -3.94
C ALA A 10 -12.27 -10.46 -3.71
N ARG A 11 -11.87 -9.54 -2.83
CA ARG A 11 -10.46 -9.19 -2.61
C ARG A 11 -10.12 -9.15 -1.12
N PRO A 12 -8.91 -9.61 -0.73
CA PRO A 12 -8.43 -9.46 0.64
C PRO A 12 -8.14 -7.99 0.95
N VAL A 13 -8.57 -7.54 2.12
CA VAL A 13 -8.34 -6.19 2.64
C VAL A 13 -7.27 -6.24 3.73
N LEU A 14 -6.30 -5.33 3.62
CA LEU A 14 -5.28 -5.09 4.64
C LEU A 14 -5.64 -3.84 5.45
N ALA A 15 -5.85 -4.00 6.75
CA ALA A 15 -6.02 -2.88 7.67
C ALA A 15 -4.69 -2.59 8.39
N VAL A 16 -4.23 -1.34 8.32
CA VAL A 16 -2.98 -0.87 8.96
C VAL A 16 -3.26 0.32 9.84
N ARG A 17 -2.62 0.35 11.01
CA ARG A 17 -2.63 1.51 11.91
C ARG A 17 -1.49 2.43 11.51
N LEU A 18 -1.81 3.69 11.23
CA LEU A 18 -0.85 4.71 10.83
C LEU A 18 -0.86 5.85 11.83
N ALA A 19 0.31 6.45 12.07
CA ALA A 19 0.38 7.71 12.79
C ALA A 19 -0.26 8.83 11.95
N ALA A 20 -0.81 9.86 12.60
CA ALA A 20 -1.53 10.94 11.93
C ALA A 20 -0.68 11.63 10.83
N HIS A 21 0.61 11.85 11.09
CA HIS A 21 1.51 12.45 10.11
C HIS A 21 1.75 11.57 8.87
N GLN A 22 1.72 10.25 9.01
CA GLN A 22 1.84 9.33 7.88
C GLN A 22 0.56 9.37 7.03
N MET A 23 -0.60 9.39 7.68
CA MET A 23 -1.89 9.50 7.00
C MET A 23 -1.99 10.81 6.20
N ALA A 24 -1.55 11.93 6.79
CA ALA A 24 -1.53 13.22 6.10
C ALA A 24 -0.65 13.20 4.84
N ARG A 25 0.55 12.60 4.92
CA ARG A 25 1.45 12.45 3.77
C ARG A 25 0.85 11.59 2.65
N ILE A 26 0.16 10.51 3.00
CA ILE A 26 -0.54 9.64 2.04
C ILE A 26 -1.64 10.44 1.33
N ASP A 27 -2.41 11.22 2.08
CA ASP A 27 -3.48 12.04 1.52
C ASP A 27 -2.96 13.13 0.59
N GLU A 28 -1.88 13.81 0.96
CA GLU A 28 -1.26 14.78 0.09
C GLU A 28 -0.74 14.14 -1.21
N ALA A 29 -0.05 13.01 -1.11
CA ALA A 29 0.50 12.30 -2.26
C ALA A 29 -0.59 11.80 -3.21
N ARG A 30 -1.66 11.19 -2.69
CA ARG A 30 -2.76 10.70 -3.54
C ARG A 30 -3.49 11.84 -4.25
N HIS A 31 -3.62 13.00 -3.60
CA HIS A 31 -4.26 14.17 -4.19
C HIS A 31 -3.45 14.71 -5.37
N ARG A 32 -2.13 14.84 -5.21
CA ARG A 32 -1.22 15.25 -6.30
C ARG A 32 -1.27 14.28 -7.48
N LEU A 33 -1.32 12.99 -7.20
CA LEU A 33 -1.35 11.93 -8.22
C LEU A 33 -2.74 11.62 -8.77
N LYS A 34 -3.80 12.21 -8.19
CA LYS A 34 -5.22 11.96 -8.54
C LYS A 34 -5.61 10.48 -8.51
N ILE A 35 -5.15 9.75 -7.49
CA ILE A 35 -5.45 8.31 -7.31
C ILE A 35 -6.10 8.03 -5.95
N SER A 36 -6.66 6.84 -5.80
CA SER A 36 -7.22 6.38 -4.53
C SER A 36 -6.11 6.08 -3.50
N ARG A 37 -6.45 6.05 -2.21
CA ARG A 37 -5.53 5.60 -1.14
C ARG A 37 -5.04 4.17 -1.39
N SER A 38 -5.95 3.29 -1.78
CA SER A 38 -5.66 1.88 -2.05
C SER A 38 -4.70 1.71 -3.22
N ASP A 39 -4.84 2.49 -4.28
CA ASP A 39 -3.92 2.44 -5.43
C ASP A 39 -2.54 2.97 -5.09
N LEU A 40 -2.46 4.08 -4.34
CA LEU A 40 -1.20 4.61 -3.86
C LEU A 40 -0.48 3.59 -2.97
N ALA A 41 -1.18 2.99 -2.00
CA ALA A 41 -0.63 1.97 -1.12
C ALA A 41 -0.15 0.74 -1.90
N ARG A 42 -0.93 0.27 -2.89
CA ARG A 42 -0.54 -0.86 -3.75
C ARG A 42 0.75 -0.58 -4.52
N ARG A 43 0.86 0.61 -5.13
CA ARG A 43 2.09 1.02 -5.86
C ARG A 43 3.30 1.06 -4.93
N ALA A 44 3.17 1.74 -3.79
CA ALA A 44 4.26 1.85 -2.82
C ALA A 44 4.70 0.49 -2.25
N LEU A 45 3.76 -0.43 -2.01
CA LEU A 45 4.06 -1.79 -1.58
C LEU A 45 4.79 -2.58 -2.67
N ASN A 46 4.32 -2.53 -3.92
CA ASN A 46 4.99 -3.20 -5.03
C ASN A 46 6.41 -2.65 -5.22
N ASP A 47 6.59 -1.33 -5.24
CA ASP A 47 7.91 -0.71 -5.37
C ASP A 47 8.88 -1.14 -4.27
N LEU A 48 8.38 -1.32 -3.03
CA LEU A 48 9.19 -1.81 -1.91
C LEU A 48 9.55 -3.29 -2.08
N LEU A 49 8.57 -4.13 -2.42
CA LEU A 49 8.77 -5.56 -2.61
C LEU A 49 9.74 -5.84 -3.77
N ASP A 50 9.61 -5.09 -4.87
CA ASP A 50 10.49 -5.21 -6.02
C ASP A 50 11.94 -4.87 -5.63
N ARG A 51 12.14 -3.81 -4.83
CA ARG A 51 13.49 -3.47 -4.31
C ARG A 51 14.06 -4.56 -3.42
N MET A 52 13.25 -5.14 -2.53
CA MET A 52 13.69 -6.23 -1.67
C MET A 52 14.09 -7.48 -2.48
N GLN A 53 13.37 -7.80 -3.56
CA GLN A 53 13.70 -8.93 -4.43
C GLN A 53 15.01 -8.71 -5.22
N VAL A 54 15.30 -7.46 -5.61
CA VAL A 54 16.56 -7.12 -6.28
C VAL A 54 17.75 -7.28 -5.33
N ASP A 55 17.57 -6.99 -4.04
CA ASP A 55 18.63 -7.15 -3.03
C ASP A 55 18.87 -8.62 -2.62
N ASP A 56 17.91 -9.52 -2.86
CA ASP A 56 18.01 -10.97 -2.60
C ASP A 56 18.52 -11.79 -3.80
N ALA A 57 18.82 -11.16 -4.95
CA ALA A 57 19.39 -11.87 -6.09
C ALA A 57 20.85 -12.29 -5.80
N PRO A 58 21.18 -13.60 -5.81
CA PRO A 58 22.54 -14.05 -5.53
C PRO A 58 23.50 -13.55 -6.62
N LYS A 59 24.62 -12.95 -6.18
CA LYS A 59 25.79 -12.69 -7.04
C LYS A 59 26.50 -13.98 -7.41
#